data_AF-I3ZA28-F1
#
_entry.id   AF-I3ZA28-F1
#
_cell.length_a   1.000
_cell.length_b   1.000
_cell.length_c   1.000
_cell.angle_alpha   90.00
_cell.angle_beta   90.00
_cell.angle_gamma   90.00
#
_symmetry.space_group_name_H-M   'P 1'
#
loop_
_entity.id
_entity.type
_entity.pdbx_description
1 polymer ?
#
loop_
_entity_poly.entity_id
_entity_poly.type
_entity_poly.pdbx_seq_one_letter_code
_entity_poly.pdbx_strand_id
1 'polypeptide(L)'
;MLRKLFLYLIVLGSVLALYIDEILLTEDVFYFHLAEQYSNTRIEQMLEFRGRWLWLTYLFAPIITFFKILIPASLVYLGFYLSNLKYPFSDVFKACVIAEFVFFCKSFFKLLPSVLYFSLLAYY
;
A
#
# COMPACT_ATOMS: atom_id res chain seq x y z
N MET A 1 -1.01 23.28 1.71
CA MET A 1 0.13 22.35 1.84
C MET A 1 -0.32 20.91 2.09
N LEU A 2 -1.17 20.65 3.09
CA LEU A 2 -1.70 19.32 3.45
C LEU A 2 -2.41 18.57 2.31
N ARG A 3 -3.25 19.28 1.54
CA ARG A 3 -3.97 18.70 0.39
C ARG A 3 -3.02 18.17 -0.71
N LYS A 4 -1.85 18.81 -0.88
CA LYS A 4 -0.83 18.38 -1.85
C LYS A 4 -0.06 17.15 -1.35
N LEU A 5 0.23 17.08 -0.05
CA LEU A 5 0.88 15.92 0.59
C LEU A 5 0.01 14.67 0.53
N PHE A 6 -1.30 14.79 0.77
CA PHE A 6 -2.22 13.67 0.66
C PHE A 6 -2.37 13.16 -0.78
N LEU A 7 -2.45 14.08 -1.75
CA LEU A 7 -2.41 13.72 -3.17
C LEU A 7 -1.12 13.01 -3.55
N TYR A 8 0.03 13.48 -3.04
CA TYR A 8 1.31 12.85 -3.29
C TYR A 8 1.36 11.41 -2.75
N LEU A 9 0.84 11.17 -1.54
CA LEU A 9 0.75 9.83 -0.95
C LEU A 9 -0.14 8.87 -1.76
N ILE A 10 -1.27 9.36 -2.29
CA ILE A 10 -2.15 8.57 -3.16
C ILE A 10 -1.47 8.23 -4.48
N VAL A 11 -0.83 9.23 -5.12
CA VAL A 11 -0.12 9.03 -6.39
C VAL A 11 1.04 8.05 -6.20
N LEU A 12 1.81 8.22 -5.14
CA LEU A 12 2.99 7.38 -4.88
C LEU A 12 2.58 5.95 -4.47
N GLY A 13 1.48 5.79 -3.73
CA GLY A 13 0.90 4.49 -3.42
C GLY A 13 0.34 3.77 -4.65
N SER A 14 -0.32 4.50 -5.56
CA SER A 14 -0.84 3.91 -6.81
C SER A 14 0.28 3.55 -7.80
N VAL A 15 1.33 4.37 -7.90
CA VAL A 15 2.53 4.05 -8.70
C VAL A 15 3.23 2.81 -8.15
N LEU A 16 3.39 2.67 -6.82
CA LEU A 16 3.93 1.44 -6.24
C LEU A 16 3.03 0.22 -6.51
N ALA A 17 1.72 0.38 -6.42
CA ALA A 17 0.79 -0.71 -6.72
C ALA A 17 0.93 -1.18 -8.18
N LEU A 18 1.06 -0.25 -9.13
CA LEU A 18 1.34 -0.56 -10.54
C LEU A 18 2.70 -1.25 -10.71
N TYR A 19 3.73 -0.77 -10.01
CA TYR A 19 5.08 -1.33 -10.08
C TYR A 19 5.15 -2.75 -9.53
N ILE A 20 4.41 -3.04 -8.44
CA ILE A 20 4.26 -4.40 -7.89
C ILE A 20 3.49 -5.28 -8.87
N ASP A 21 2.44 -4.76 -9.50
CA ASP A 21 1.63 -5.53 -10.44
C ASP A 21 2.44 -5.95 -11.68
N GLU A 22 3.23 -5.03 -12.25
CA GLU A 22 4.03 -5.34 -13.44
C GLU A 22 5.27 -6.20 -13.18
N ILE A 23 5.97 -6.03 -12.04
CA ILE A 23 7.28 -6.68 -11.80
C ILE A 23 7.17 -7.95 -10.93
N LEU A 24 6.24 -8.00 -9.97
CA LEU A 24 6.10 -9.13 -9.04
C LEU A 24 4.99 -10.10 -9.43
N LEU A 25 4.03 -9.67 -10.25
CA LEU A 25 2.80 -10.40 -10.54
C LEU A 25 2.58 -10.61 -12.04
N THR A 26 3.67 -10.62 -12.83
CA THR A 26 3.64 -11.18 -14.19
C THR A 26 3.04 -12.58 -14.13
N GLU A 27 2.15 -12.90 -15.07
CA GLU A 27 1.41 -14.16 -15.10
C GLU A 27 2.35 -15.35 -14.93
N ASP A 28 3.52 -15.33 -15.57
CA ASP A 28 4.56 -16.34 -15.47
C ASP A 28 5.12 -16.55 -14.05
N VAL A 29 5.36 -15.46 -13.32
CA VAL A 29 5.88 -15.49 -11.93
C VAL A 29 4.81 -15.97 -10.97
N PHE A 30 3.56 -15.54 -11.18
CA PHE A 30 2.42 -15.98 -10.38
C PHE A 30 2.13 -17.46 -10.62
N TYR A 31 2.23 -17.92 -11.87
CA TYR A 31 2.08 -19.32 -12.24
C TYR A 31 3.20 -20.16 -11.65
N PHE A 32 4.47 -19.74 -11.73
CA PHE A 32 5.59 -20.49 -11.15
C PHE A 32 5.47 -20.68 -9.64
N HIS A 33 5.09 -19.62 -8.91
CA HIS A 33 4.95 -19.70 -7.45
C HIS A 33 3.71 -20.46 -6.98
N LEU A 34 2.58 -20.35 -7.69
CA LEU A 34 1.35 -21.02 -7.29
C LEU A 34 1.19 -22.42 -7.90
N ALA A 35 1.87 -22.75 -9.01
CA ALA A 35 1.81 -24.08 -9.62
C ALA A 35 2.38 -25.17 -8.70
N GLU A 36 3.31 -24.82 -7.80
CA GLU A 36 3.79 -25.74 -6.76
C GLU A 36 2.73 -26.04 -5.68
N GLN A 37 1.76 -25.15 -5.46
CA GLN A 37 0.79 -25.26 -4.36
C GLN A 37 -0.66 -25.48 -4.82
N TYR A 38 -0.98 -25.18 -6.07
CA TYR A 38 -2.34 -25.15 -6.59
C TYR A 38 -2.41 -25.76 -8.00
N SER A 39 -3.54 -26.40 -8.32
CA SER A 39 -3.77 -26.92 -9.67
C SER A 39 -3.90 -25.77 -10.67
N ASN A 40 -3.38 -25.98 -11.89
CA ASN A 40 -3.45 -25.04 -13.02
C ASN A 40 -4.85 -24.41 -13.21
N THR A 41 -5.91 -25.23 -13.10
CA THR A 41 -7.31 -24.78 -13.20
C THR A 41 -7.72 -23.77 -12.13
N ARG A 42 -7.12 -23.83 -10.94
CA ARG A 42 -7.39 -22.91 -9.83
C ARG A 42 -6.64 -21.59 -10.01
N ILE A 43 -5.47 -21.64 -10.64
CA ILE A 43 -4.63 -20.47 -10.95
C ILE A 43 -5.30 -19.61 -12.03
N GLU A 44 -5.82 -20.22 -13.09
CA GLU A 44 -6.60 -19.52 -14.12
C GLU A 44 -7.84 -18.81 -13.54
N GLN A 45 -8.59 -19.49 -12.66
CA GLN A 45 -9.75 -18.88 -11.98
C GLN A 45 -9.35 -17.70 -11.08
N MET A 46 -8.19 -17.77 -10.42
CA MET A 46 -7.66 -16.66 -9.61
C MET A 46 -7.20 -15.50 -10.48
N LEU A 47 -6.55 -15.75 -11.62
CA LEU A 47 -6.15 -14.74 -12.59
C LEU A 47 -7.36 -14.00 -13.19
N GLU A 48 -8.39 -14.73 -13.60
CA GLU A 48 -9.64 -14.11 -14.10
C GLU A 48 -10.34 -13.26 -13.04
N PHE A 49 -10.38 -13.74 -11.80
CA PHE A 49 -10.96 -12.98 -10.69
C PHE A 49 -10.13 -11.70 -10.43
N ARG A 50 -8.81 -11.80 -10.48
CA ARG A 50 -7.91 -10.67 -10.29
C ARG A 50 -8.06 -9.63 -11.40
N GLY A 51 -8.09 -10.05 -12.66
CA GLY A 51 -8.32 -9.17 -13.82
C GLY A 51 -9.62 -8.38 -13.72
N ARG A 52 -10.71 -9.01 -13.26
CA ARG A 52 -12.01 -8.34 -13.10
C ARG A 52 -12.11 -7.41 -11.90
N TRP A 53 -11.27 -7.57 -10.87
CA TRP A 53 -11.37 -6.80 -9.60
C TRP A 53 -10.21 -5.83 -9.37
N LEU A 54 -9.19 -5.85 -10.24
CA LEU A 54 -8.03 -4.96 -10.19
C LEU A 54 -8.44 -3.47 -10.21
N TRP A 55 -9.42 -3.09 -11.03
CA TRP A 55 -9.93 -1.72 -11.06
C TRP A 55 -10.58 -1.28 -9.75
N LEU A 56 -11.24 -2.21 -9.04
CA LEU A 56 -11.81 -1.96 -7.72
C LEU A 56 -10.70 -1.65 -6.72
N THR A 57 -9.59 -2.40 -6.75
CA THR A 57 -8.47 -2.17 -5.84
C THR A 57 -7.85 -0.77 -5.98
N TYR A 58 -7.77 -0.20 -7.18
CA TYR A 58 -7.30 1.18 -7.36
C TYR A 58 -8.25 2.22 -6.78
N LEU A 59 -9.56 1.97 -6.80
CA LEU A 59 -10.57 2.86 -6.23
C LEU A 59 -10.63 2.75 -4.70
N PHE A 60 -10.44 1.55 -4.15
CA PHE A 60 -10.40 1.31 -2.72
C PHE A 60 -9.08 1.71 -2.05
N ALA A 61 -7.96 1.70 -2.77
CA ALA A 61 -6.66 2.12 -2.24
C ALA A 61 -6.67 3.49 -1.54
N PRO A 62 -7.13 4.60 -2.15
CA PRO A 62 -7.16 5.91 -1.49
C PRO A 62 -8.10 5.95 -0.28
N ILE A 63 -9.21 5.20 -0.32
CA ILE A 63 -10.17 5.10 0.78
C ILE A 63 -9.52 4.41 1.97
N ILE A 64 -8.85 3.27 1.73
CA ILE A 64 -8.13 2.53 2.78
C ILE A 64 -7.03 3.39 3.37
N THR A 65 -6.23 4.08 2.54
CA THR A 65 -5.19 5.01 3.02
C THR A 65 -5.77 6.13 3.87
N PHE A 66 -6.93 6.68 3.50
CA PHE A 66 -7.61 7.70 4.29
C PHE A 66 -7.99 7.20 5.69
N PHE A 67 -8.67 6.05 5.78
CA PHE A 67 -9.04 5.46 7.08
C PHE A 67 -7.82 5.09 7.92
N LYS A 68 -6.76 4.60 7.29
CA LYS A 68 -5.52 4.22 7.96
C LYS A 68 -4.82 5.39 8.65
N ILE A 69 -4.97 6.60 8.13
CA ILE A 69 -4.46 7.84 8.75
C ILE A 69 -5.49 8.41 9.75
N LEU A 70 -6.79 8.29 9.45
CA LEU A 70 -7.86 8.85 10.28
C LEU A 70 -7.93 8.21 11.67
N ILE A 71 -7.77 6.89 11.77
CA ILE A 71 -7.81 6.13 13.03
C ILE A 71 -6.71 6.59 14.02
N PRO A 72 -5.42 6.61 13.66
CA PRO A 72 -4.39 7.10 14.57
C PRO A 72 -4.54 8.61 14.85
N ALA A 73 -5.00 9.42 13.89
CA ALA A 73 -5.23 10.83 14.12
C ALA A 73 -6.33 11.09 15.17
N SER A 74 -7.42 10.32 15.16
CA SER A 74 -8.49 10.45 16.16
C SER A 74 -8.03 9.98 17.54
N LEU A 75 -7.27 8.90 17.64
CA LEU A 75 -6.67 8.42 18.89
C LEU A 75 -5.72 9.45 19.51
N VAL A 76 -4.83 10.03 18.71
CA VAL A 76 -3.88 11.05 19.19
C VAL A 76 -4.62 12.31 19.62
N TYR A 77 -5.64 12.73 18.87
CA TYR A 77 -6.47 13.89 19.23
C TYR A 77 -7.22 13.66 20.55
N LEU A 78 -7.77 12.46 20.78
CA LEU A 78 -8.37 12.09 22.07
C LEU A 78 -7.36 12.20 23.22
N GLY A 79 -6.10 11.80 23.01
CA GLY A 79 -5.03 11.96 24.00
C GLY A 79 -4.75 13.42 24.36
N PHE A 80 -4.70 14.31 23.35
CA PHE A 80 -4.55 15.75 23.57
C PHE A 80 -5.76 16.37 24.27
N TYR A 81 -6.96 15.94 23.91
CA TYR A 81 -8.21 16.40 24.52
C TYR A 81 -8.29 16.03 26.01
N LEU A 82 -7.94 14.79 26.37
CA LEU A 82 -7.87 14.35 27.76
C LEU A 82 -6.79 15.09 28.57
N SER A 83 -5.73 15.54 27.90
CA SER A 83 -4.63 16.29 28.51
C SER A 83 -4.92 17.79 28.64
N ASN A 84 -6.14 18.26 28.33
CA ASN A 84 -6.53 19.68 28.31
C ASN A 84 -5.68 20.59 27.40
N LEU A 85 -4.96 20.00 26.43
CA LEU A 85 -4.17 20.74 25.46
C LEU A 85 -5.08 21.14 24.29
N LYS A 86 -5.31 22.45 24.13
CA LYS A 86 -6.09 22.99 23.01
C LYS A 86 -5.24 23.02 21.73
N TYR A 87 -5.18 21.88 21.05
CA TYR A 87 -4.63 21.78 19.70
C TYR A 87 -5.75 21.54 18.68
N PRO A 88 -5.74 22.21 17.51
CA PRO A 88 -6.70 21.93 16.47
C PRO A 88 -6.45 20.55 15.84
N PHE A 89 -7.52 19.80 15.55
CA PHE A 89 -7.44 18.48 14.90
C PHE A 89 -6.62 18.50 13.60
N SER A 90 -6.65 19.62 12.88
CA SER A 90 -5.88 19.80 11.65
C SER A 90 -4.38 19.55 11.83
N ASP A 91 -3.81 19.95 12.97
CA ASP A 91 -2.37 19.84 13.22
C ASP A 91 -1.97 18.43 13.65
N VAL A 92 -2.82 17.77 14.45
CA VAL A 92 -2.68 16.34 14.75
C VAL A 92 -2.76 15.51 13.47
N PHE A 93 -3.72 15.83 12.59
CA PHE A 93 -3.85 15.16 11.30
C PHE A 93 -2.62 15.39 10.41
N LYS A 94 -2.01 16.60 10.40
CA LYS A 94 -0.74 16.82 9.67
C LYS A 94 0.38 15.93 10.20
N ALA A 95 0.52 15.82 11.51
CA ALA A 95 1.54 14.98 12.13
C ALA A 95 1.36 13.50 11.76
N CYS A 96 0.12 13.00 11.78
CA CYS A 96 -0.19 11.63 11.36
C CYS A 96 0.10 11.38 9.87
N VAL A 97 -0.17 12.35 8.98
CA VAL A 97 0.19 12.23 7.55
C VAL A 97 1.72 12.15 7.37
N ILE A 98 2.49 12.96 8.11
CA ILE A 98 3.96 12.91 8.06
C ILE A 98 4.47 11.57 8.60
N ALA A 99 3.89 11.07 9.70
CA ALA A 99 4.24 9.76 10.25
C ALA A 99 3.97 8.62 9.25
N GLU A 100 2.81 8.63 8.58
CA GLU A 100 2.49 7.64 7.54
C GLU A 100 3.50 7.70 6.38
N PHE A 101 4.00 8.89 6.02
CA PHE A 101 5.06 9.03 5.02
C PHE A 101 6.39 8.39 5.47
N VAL A 102 6.75 8.48 6.74
CA VAL A 102 7.94 7.80 7.31
C VAL A 102 7.76 6.29 7.25
N PHE A 103 6.58 5.78 7.62
CA PHE A 103 6.27 4.35 7.50
C PHE A 103 6.28 3.86 6.06
N PHE A 104 5.79 4.68 5.13
CA PHE A 104 5.84 4.39 3.71
C PHE A 104 7.28 4.27 3.21
N CYS A 105 8.16 5.20 3.60
CA CYS A 105 9.59 5.15 3.25
C CYS A 105 10.25 3.86 3.77
N LYS A 106 9.94 3.45 5.01
CA LYS A 106 10.39 2.17 5.56
C LYS A 106 9.95 0.97 4.72
N SER A 107 8.68 0.95 4.28
CA SER A 107 8.17 -0.11 3.39
C SER A 107 8.91 -0.16 2.06
N PHE A 108 9.25 1.00 1.48
CA PHE A 108 10.01 1.08 0.23
C PHE A 108 11.41 0.47 0.36
N PHE A 109 12.14 0.80 1.43
CA PHE A 109 13.46 0.22 1.69
C PHE A 109 13.43 -1.29 1.93
N LYS A 110 12.32 -1.82 2.47
CA LYS A 110 12.16 -3.27 2.66
C LYS A 110 11.86 -4.01 1.34
N LEU A 111 11.18 -3.36 0.40
CA LEU A 111 10.82 -3.96 -0.89
C LEU A 111 12.01 -4.07 -1.86
N LEU A 112 12.96 -3.13 -1.79
CA LEU A 112 14.11 -3.07 -2.70
C LEU A 112 14.98 -4.35 -2.71
N PRO A 113 15.38 -4.92 -1.55
CA PRO A 113 16.15 -6.16 -1.51
C PRO A 113 15.36 -7.39 -1.97
N SER A 114 14.04 -7.45 -1.69
CA SER A 114 13.21 -8.58 -2.11
C SER A 114 13.06 -8.65 -3.64
N VAL A 115 12.97 -7.51 -4.32
CA VAL A 115 12.88 -7.45 -5.79
C VAL A 115 14.22 -7.87 -6.42
N LEU A 116 15.35 -7.41 -5.87
CA LEU A 116 16.68 -7.80 -6.35
C LEU A 116 16.94 -9.31 -6.20
N TYR A 117 16.54 -9.89 -5.06
CA TYR A 117 16.64 -11.33 -4.84
C TYR A 117 15.81 -12.13 -5.87
N PHE A 118 14.60 -11.65 -6.19
CA PHE A 118 13.75 -12.28 -7.18
C PHE A 118 14.34 -12.21 -8.61
N SER A 119 14.89 -11.06 -8.99
CA SER A 119 15.54 -10.89 -10.30
C SER A 119 16.80 -11.76 -10.48
N LEU A 120 17.49 -12.11 -9.39
CA LEU A 120 18.66 -12.98 -9.42
C LEU A 120 18.29 -14.47 -9.59
N LEU A 121 17.15 -14.90 -9.03
CA LEU A 121 16.63 -16.26 -9.19
C LEU A 121 16.09 -16.51 -10.61
N ALA A 122 15.54 -15.51 -11.27
CA ALA A 122 15.06 -15.63 -12.65
C ALA A 122 16.18 -15.77 -13.70
N TYR A 123 17.44 -15.51 -13.32
CA TYR A 123 18.63 -15.63 -14.18
C TYR A 123 19.43 -16.92 -13.94
N TYR A 124 18.99 -17.80 -13.04
CA TYR A 124 19.59 -19.10 -12.74
C TYR A 124 18.59 -20.23 -13.00
#